data_AF-A0A0F4NPT3-F1
#
_entry.id   AF-A0A0F4NPT3-F1
#
_cell.length_a   1.000
_cell.length_b   1.000
_cell.length_c   1.000
_cell.angle_alpha   90.00
_cell.angle_beta   90.00
_cell.angle_gamma   90.00
#
_symmetry.space_group_name_H-M   'P 1'
#
loop_
_entity.id
_entity.type
_entity.pdbx_description
1 polymer ?
#
loop_
_entity_poly.entity_id
_entity_poly.type
_entity_poly.pdbx_seq_one_letter_code
_entity_poly.pdbx_strand_id
1 'polypeptide(L)'
;MELLDQSKIDRLAEEIGAENVPLLLEIFLGELQTYITKLSQLEGQEQALYLKEISHALKSSAASFGAEALRAHSADVDSSAKSGGMLDSTDHKQQMLSLLSDTQQRYQGLYDQ
;
A
#
# COMPACT_ATOMS: atom_id res chain seq x y z
N MET A 1 4.88 1.66 16.66
CA MET A 1 5.15 1.03 15.35
C MET A 1 5.07 2.15 14.35
N GLU A 2 6.21 2.63 13.87
CA GLU A 2 6.26 3.71 12.87
C GLU A 2 5.72 3.15 11.56
N LEU A 3 4.54 3.61 11.16
CA LEU A 3 3.93 3.30 9.86
C LEU A 3 4.74 3.93 8.71
N LEU A 4 5.60 4.90 9.04
CA LEU A 4 6.35 5.74 8.13
C LEU A 4 7.83 5.76 8.53
N ASP A 5 8.71 5.39 7.62
CA ASP A 5 10.15 5.57 7.79
C ASP A 5 10.58 6.84 7.05
N GLN A 6 10.74 7.94 7.80
CA GLN A 6 11.12 9.24 7.25
C GLN A 6 12.48 9.17 6.51
N SER A 7 13.37 8.27 6.91
CA SER A 7 14.71 8.11 6.29
C SER A 7 14.61 7.56 4.87
N LYS A 8 13.57 6.77 4.57
CA LYS A 8 13.30 6.25 3.22
C LYS A 8 12.80 7.35 2.30
N ILE A 9 11.92 8.21 2.80
CA ILE A 9 11.42 9.37 2.07
C ILE A 9 12.57 10.33 1.77
N ASP A 10 13.47 10.55 2.73
CA ASP A 10 14.64 11.40 2.55
C ASP A 10 15.57 10.86 1.44
N ARG A 11 15.86 9.56 1.46
CA ARG A 11 16.62 8.91 0.37
C ARG A 11 15.92 9.00 -0.97
N LEU A 12 14.61 8.82 -1.02
CA LEU A 12 13.85 8.99 -2.25
C LEU A 12 13.97 10.44 -2.75
N ALA A 13 13.89 11.42 -1.85
CA ALA A 13 14.10 12.83 -2.15
C ALA A 13 15.51 13.10 -2.71
N GLU A 14 16.53 12.41 -2.19
CA GLU A 14 17.90 12.49 -2.73
C GLU A 14 18.03 11.85 -4.12
N GLU A 15 17.31 10.76 -4.41
CA GLU A 15 17.40 10.04 -5.69
C GLU A 15 16.60 10.70 -6.84
N ILE A 16 15.37 11.14 -6.56
CA ILE A 16 14.46 11.70 -7.60
C ILE A 16 14.29 13.22 -7.49
N GLY A 17 14.81 13.85 -6.44
CA GLY A 17 14.61 15.27 -6.13
C GLY A 17 13.43 15.48 -5.16
N ALA A 18 13.68 16.24 -4.09
CA ALA A 18 12.69 16.56 -3.06
C ALA A 18 11.43 17.24 -3.62
N GLU A 19 11.54 17.96 -4.74
CA GLU A 19 10.43 18.58 -5.45
C GLU A 19 9.47 17.56 -6.11
N ASN A 20 9.97 16.36 -6.43
CA ASN A 20 9.19 15.30 -7.07
C ASN A 20 8.54 14.34 -6.05
N VAL A 21 9.00 14.35 -4.80
CA VAL A 21 8.44 13.51 -3.73
C VAL A 21 6.96 13.81 -3.47
N PRO A 22 6.50 15.07 -3.31
CA PRO A 22 5.09 15.39 -3.16
C PRO A 22 4.21 14.83 -4.29
N LEU A 23 4.67 14.99 -5.54
CA LEU A 23 3.94 14.54 -6.72
C LEU A 23 3.82 13.01 -6.75
N LEU A 24 4.92 12.30 -6.51
CA LEU A 24 4.91 10.83 -6.45
C LEU A 24 4.03 10.33 -5.31
N LEU A 25 4.06 11.01 -4.17
CA LEU A 25 3.24 10.68 -3.03
C LEU A 25 1.76 10.89 -3.31
N GLU A 26 1.39 11.99 -3.96
CA GLU A 26 0.02 12.29 -4.36
C GLU A 26 -0.52 11.22 -5.32
N ILE A 27 0.30 10.84 -6.32
CA ILE A 27 -0.02 9.72 -7.22
C ILE A 27 -0.23 8.43 -6.42
N PHE A 28 0.68 8.11 -5.50
CA PHE A 28 0.57 6.93 -4.65
C PHE A 28 -0.71 6.94 -3.82
N LEU A 29 -1.05 8.06 -3.16
CA LEU A 29 -2.27 8.21 -2.37
C LEU A 29 -3.54 8.06 -3.24
N GLY A 30 -3.53 8.61 -4.46
CA GLY A 30 -4.60 8.42 -5.44
C GLY A 30 -4.76 6.96 -5.88
N GLU A 31 -3.64 6.25 -6.06
CA GLU A 31 -3.64 4.82 -6.32
C GLU A 31 -4.21 4.03 -5.14
N LEU A 32 -3.80 4.33 -3.90
CA LEU A 32 -4.36 3.68 -2.70
C LEU A 32 -5.89 3.81 -2.65
N GLN A 33 -6.41 5.01 -2.91
CA GLN A 33 -7.86 5.24 -2.93
C GLN A 33 -8.57 4.41 -4.01
N THR A 34 -7.94 4.29 -5.17
CA THR A 34 -8.43 3.46 -6.28
C THR A 34 -8.44 1.99 -5.88
N TYR A 35 -7.35 1.52 -5.25
CA TYR A 35 -7.23 0.14 -4.76
C TYR A 35 -8.29 -0.17 -3.71
N ILE A 36 -8.50 0.71 -2.73
CA ILE A 36 -9.56 0.58 -1.71
C ILE A 36 -10.92 0.43 -2.37
N THR A 37 -11.25 1.33 -3.30
CA THR A 37 -12.56 1.36 -3.97
C THR A 37 -12.80 0.08 -4.74
N LYS A 38 -11.82 -0.33 -5.56
CA LYS A 38 -11.92 -1.50 -6.42
C LYS A 38 -11.95 -2.78 -5.59
N LEU A 39 -11.06 -2.93 -4.60
CA LEU A 39 -11.04 -4.07 -3.69
C LEU A 39 -12.34 -4.20 -2.89
N SER A 40 -12.97 -3.07 -2.52
CA SER A 40 -14.27 -3.08 -1.83
C SER A 40 -15.39 -3.65 -2.70
N GLN A 41 -15.33 -3.43 -4.01
CA GLN A 41 -16.32 -3.91 -4.99
C GLN A 41 -16.09 -5.34 -5.46
N LEU A 42 -14.86 -5.87 -5.37
CA LEU A 42 -14.51 -7.21 -5.80
C LEU A 42 -14.78 -8.23 -4.69
N GLU A 43 -15.18 -9.45 -5.09
CA GLU A 43 -15.46 -10.59 -4.21
C GLU A 43 -14.96 -11.90 -4.83
N GLY A 44 -14.75 -12.91 -3.97
CA GLY A 44 -14.31 -14.24 -4.41
C GLY A 44 -12.96 -14.25 -5.12
N GLN A 45 -12.89 -14.89 -6.28
CA GLN A 45 -11.64 -15.09 -7.01
C GLN A 45 -11.06 -13.79 -7.59
N GLU A 46 -11.92 -12.85 -8.01
CA GLU A 46 -11.46 -11.56 -8.52
C GLU A 46 -10.82 -10.71 -7.41
N GLN A 47 -11.37 -10.77 -6.19
CA GLN A 47 -10.76 -10.15 -5.01
C GLN A 47 -9.36 -10.71 -4.75
N ALA A 48 -9.20 -12.04 -4.77
CA ALA A 48 -7.91 -12.69 -4.53
C ALA A 48 -6.86 -12.31 -5.57
N LEU A 49 -7.24 -12.28 -6.86
CA LEU A 49 -6.36 -11.82 -7.95
C LEU A 49 -5.95 -10.36 -7.75
N TYR A 50 -6.91 -9.50 -7.44
CA TYR A 50 -6.65 -8.08 -7.26
C TYR A 50 -5.80 -7.79 -6.01
N LEU A 51 -6.05 -8.48 -4.89
CA LEU A 51 -5.21 -8.44 -3.68
C LEU A 51 -3.75 -8.73 -3.99
N LYS A 52 -3.50 -9.74 -4.84
CA LYS A 52 -2.15 -10.09 -5.26
C LYS A 52 -1.50 -9.01 -6.12
N GLU A 53 -2.24 -8.45 -7.09
CA GLU A 53 -1.75 -7.38 -7.94
C GLU A 53 -1.38 -6.13 -7.14
N ILE A 54 -2.30 -5.64 -6.31
CA ILE A 54 -2.04 -4.46 -5.47
C ILE A 54 -0.91 -4.75 -4.49
N SER A 55 -0.84 -5.94 -3.89
CA SER A 55 0.26 -6.28 -2.97
C SER A 55 1.62 -6.22 -3.65
N HIS A 56 1.73 -6.65 -4.90
CA HIS A 56 2.98 -6.54 -5.64
C HIS A 56 3.37 -5.07 -5.89
N ALA A 57 2.42 -4.24 -6.33
CA ALA A 57 2.65 -2.81 -6.56
C ALA A 57 3.01 -2.09 -5.25
N LEU A 58 2.19 -2.29 -4.22
CA LEU A 58 2.35 -1.72 -2.88
C LEU A 58 3.66 -2.12 -2.24
N LYS A 59 4.14 -3.36 -2.41
CA LYS A 59 5.44 -3.79 -1.88
C LYS A 59 6.59 -2.94 -2.42
N SER A 60 6.57 -2.59 -3.70
CA SER A 60 7.58 -1.70 -4.30
C SER A 60 7.37 -0.26 -3.85
N SER A 61 6.16 0.28 -4.00
CA SER A 61 5.87 1.68 -3.66
C SER A 61 6.11 1.96 -2.17
N ALA A 62 5.62 1.09 -1.28
CA ALA A 62 5.84 1.19 0.16
C ALA A 62 7.31 1.08 0.56
N ALA A 63 8.13 0.34 -0.20
CA ALA A 63 9.57 0.28 0.05
C ALA A 63 10.28 1.59 -0.28
N SER A 64 9.79 2.33 -1.28
CA SER A 64 10.29 3.66 -1.66
C SER A 64 9.84 4.74 -0.69
N PHE A 65 8.57 4.74 -0.29
CA PHE A 65 8.02 5.77 0.62
C PHE A 65 8.22 5.46 2.11
N GLY A 66 8.72 4.28 2.47
CA GLY A 66 8.88 3.90 3.88
C GLY A 66 7.59 3.50 4.58
N ALA A 67 6.55 3.09 3.84
CA ALA A 67 5.31 2.55 4.40
C ALA A 67 5.51 1.09 4.88
N GLU A 68 6.30 0.89 5.92
CA GLU A 68 6.85 -0.41 6.25
C GLU A 68 5.80 -1.45 6.66
N ALA A 69 4.74 -1.03 7.36
CA ALA A 69 3.62 -1.90 7.70
C ALA A 69 2.86 -2.38 6.46
N LEU A 70 2.67 -1.48 5.49
CA LEU A 70 1.99 -1.79 4.24
C LEU A 70 2.83 -2.76 3.40
N ARG A 71 4.14 -2.52 3.31
CA ARG A 71 5.11 -3.42 2.69
C ARG A 71 5.08 -4.82 3.31
N ALA A 72 5.06 -4.90 4.65
CA ALA A 72 5.04 -6.16 5.37
C ALA A 72 3.77 -6.95 5.08
N HIS A 73 2.60 -6.30 5.12
CA HIS A 73 1.33 -6.94 4.83
C HIS A 73 1.21 -7.36 3.36
N SER A 74 1.66 -6.52 2.43
CA SER A 74 1.72 -6.89 1.01
C SER A 74 2.64 -8.09 0.73
N ALA A 75 3.77 -8.20 1.45
CA ALA A 75 4.65 -9.36 1.34
C ALA A 75 4.03 -10.65 1.89
N ASP A 76 3.22 -10.52 2.95
CA ASP A 76 2.46 -11.63 3.53
C ASP A 76 1.37 -12.12 2.56
N VAL A 77 0.59 -11.19 2.00
CA VAL A 77 -0.43 -11.51 0.98
C VAL A 77 0.18 -12.14 -0.26
N ASP A 78 1.31 -11.63 -0.78
CA ASP A 78 1.99 -12.21 -1.95
C ASP A 78 2.52 -13.63 -1.66
N SER A 79 3.05 -13.86 -0.45
CA SER A 79 3.50 -15.19 -0.03
C SER A 79 2.33 -16.16 0.09
N SER A 80 1.25 -15.73 0.74
CA SER A 80 0.01 -16.49 0.86
C SER A 80 -0.60 -16.82 -0.51
N ALA A 81 -0.57 -15.88 -1.46
CA ALA A 81 -1.00 -16.09 -2.83
C ALA A 81 -0.21 -17.19 -3.54
N LYS A 82 1.11 -17.23 -3.33
CA LYS A 82 2.02 -18.20 -3.94
C LYS A 82 1.89 -19.59 -3.33
N SER A 83 1.62 -19.65 -2.03
CA SER A 83 1.41 -20.91 -1.30
C SER A 83 0.02 -21.53 -1.54
N GLY A 84 -0.86 -20.87 -2.29
CA GLY A 84 -2.24 -21.34 -2.51
C GLY A 84 -3.16 -21.13 -1.32
N GLY A 85 -2.83 -20.18 -0.43
CA GLY A 85 -3.70 -19.78 0.68
C GLY A 85 -4.98 -19.11 0.19
N MET A 86 -6.07 -19.26 0.94
CA MET A 86 -7.38 -18.66 0.64
C MET A 86 -7.35 -17.14 0.85
N LEU A 87 -6.87 -16.41 -0.16
CA LEU A 87 -7.00 -14.95 -0.27
C LEU A 87 -8.43 -14.49 -0.55
N ASP A 88 -9.31 -15.43 -0.85
CA ASP A 88 -10.75 -15.22 -1.04
C ASP A 88 -11.46 -14.92 0.30
N SER A 89 -10.78 -15.12 1.42
CA SER A 89 -11.30 -14.79 2.75
C SER A 89 -11.48 -13.27 2.90
N THR A 90 -12.65 -12.87 3.37
CA THR A 90 -13.00 -11.46 3.65
C THR A 90 -12.01 -10.80 4.63
N ASP A 91 -11.34 -11.60 5.46
CA ASP A 91 -10.36 -11.17 6.46
C ASP A 91 -9.16 -10.45 5.84
N HIS A 92 -8.54 -11.03 4.79
CA HIS A 92 -7.42 -10.40 4.09
C HIS A 92 -7.82 -9.12 3.37
N LYS A 93 -9.03 -9.09 2.79
CA LYS A 93 -9.59 -7.87 2.19
C LYS A 93 -9.76 -6.78 3.23
N GLN A 94 -10.37 -7.08 4.38
CA GLN A 94 -10.60 -6.10 5.44
C GLN A 94 -9.29 -5.60 6.06
N GLN A 95 -8.33 -6.49 6.29
CA GLN A 95 -6.99 -6.13 6.75
C GLN A 95 -6.30 -5.16 5.78
N MET A 96 -6.29 -5.49 4.48
CA MET A 96 -5.69 -4.66 3.45
C MET A 96 -6.39 -3.30 3.34
N LEU A 97 -7.73 -3.26 3.34
CA LEU A 97 -8.49 -2.02 3.31
C LEU A 97 -8.17 -1.13 4.52
N SER A 98 -8.11 -1.72 5.72
CA SER A 98 -7.77 -0.99 6.94
C SER A 98 -6.37 -0.38 6.84
N LEU A 99 -5.38 -1.16 6.39
CA LEU A 99 -3.99 -0.69 6.24
C LEU A 99 -3.84 0.40 5.17
N LEU A 100 -4.53 0.26 4.04
CA LEU A 100 -4.55 1.25 2.97
C LEU A 100 -5.12 2.58 3.47
N SER A 101 -6.26 2.55 4.16
CA SER A 101 -6.89 3.75 4.73
C SER A 101 -6.04 4.39 5.83
N ASP A 102 -5.49 3.60 6.75
CA ASP A 102 -4.60 4.12 7.81
C ASP A 102 -3.37 4.80 7.21
N THR A 103 -2.76 4.15 6.21
CA THR A 103 -1.58 4.70 5.52
C THR A 103 -1.95 5.98 4.79
N GLN A 104 -3.04 5.99 4.02
CA GLN A 104 -3.50 7.19 3.32
C GLN A 104 -3.71 8.35 4.29
N GLN A 105 -4.46 8.15 5.38
CA GLN A 105 -4.73 9.20 6.36
C GLN A 105 -3.45 9.74 7.03
N ARG A 106 -2.51 8.85 7.36
CA ARG A 106 -1.22 9.24 7.97
C ARG A 106 -0.40 10.13 7.04
N TYR A 107 -0.24 9.70 5.79
CA TYR A 107 0.52 10.46 4.79
C TYR A 107 -0.16 11.77 4.42
N GLN A 108 -1.49 11.78 4.31
CA GLN A 108 -2.26 12.99 4.02
C GLN A 108 -2.16 14.00 5.17
N GLY A 109 -2.22 13.54 6.43
CA GLY A 109 -2.03 14.40 7.61
C GLY A 109 -0.62 14.98 7.77
N LEU A 110 0.40 14.36 7.16
CA LEU A 110 1.77 14.91 7.13
C LEU A 110 1.94 16.01 6.09
N TYR A 111 1.07 16.06 5.07
CA TYR A 111 1.13 17.03 3.97
C TYR A 111 0.13 18.20 4.11
N ASP A 112 -0.90 18.06 4.95
CA ASP A 112 -1.87 19.12 5.23
C ASP A 112 -1.38 20.14 6.29
N GLN A 113 -0.10 20.07 6.70
CA GLN A 113 0.56 21.00 7.65
C GLN A 113 1.61 21.88 6.98
#